data_AF-A0A6L4ZGS0-F1
#
_entry.id   AF-A0A6L4ZGS0-F1
#
_cell.length_a   1.000
_cell.length_b   1.000
_cell.length_c   1.000
_cell.angle_alpha   90.00
_cell.angle_beta   90.00
_cell.angle_gamma   90.00
#
_symmetry.space_group_name_H-M   'P 1'
#
loop_
_entity.id
_entity.type
_entity.pdbx_description
1 polymer ?
#
loop_
_entity_poly.entity_id
_entity_poly.type
_entity_poly.pdbx_seq_one_letter_code
_entity_poly.pdbx_strand_id
1 'polypeptide(L)'
;MVICLLVVLSAGIGALTTPAAQDALVHHLSLPKDYIRAGRILDLPYNYFSYFPAAMEMLFLYGLLVCGAGMATLLHHFFGVATFFAILAGGKYLQVGLRSRLLAATAFLTIPTVWMEMSWAYIDLTLTFYITLSMLALLRWRETKDFAWCCLFGFALGGALSTKYTTLFVGVIVPLLILFVLKEHKQTTFKAVLKYMFVPGGITFLVSLVWFVRNVIWTNNPLFPFLLNVFPSNNIGWDAERAATTLVILSRYGGDKSFLDYLLLPFKLSFLARYESDQYYQGIIGAFYIFTLFIFFIYFLFYKEDT
;
A
#
# COMPACT_ATOMS: atom_id res chain seq x y z
N MET A 1 15.47 -19.30 2.12
CA MET A 1 16.30 -18.55 1.15
C MET A 1 16.14 -19.03 -0.27
N VAL A 2 16.34 -20.32 -0.59
CA VAL A 2 16.13 -20.84 -1.97
C VAL A 2 14.73 -20.54 -2.51
N ILE A 3 13.69 -20.81 -1.71
CA ILE A 3 12.30 -20.52 -2.10
C ILE A 3 12.08 -19.02 -2.41
N CYS A 4 12.62 -18.12 -1.59
CA CYS A 4 12.55 -16.68 -1.82
C CYS A 4 13.19 -16.28 -3.15
N LEU A 5 14.37 -16.85 -3.45
CA LEU A 5 15.06 -16.59 -4.71
C LEU A 5 14.24 -17.09 -5.90
N LEU A 6 13.64 -18.28 -5.81
CA LEU A 6 12.78 -18.82 -6.86
C LEU A 6 11.55 -17.94 -7.09
N VAL A 7 10.91 -17.46 -6.03
CA VAL A 7 9.76 -16.54 -6.11
C VAL A 7 10.16 -15.24 -6.81
N VAL A 8 11.26 -14.61 -6.38
CA VAL A 8 11.75 -13.36 -6.98
C VAL A 8 12.11 -13.55 -8.44
N LEU A 9 12.87 -14.59 -8.79
CA LEU A 9 13.29 -14.82 -10.17
C LEU A 9 12.10 -15.17 -11.07
N SER A 10 11.20 -16.04 -10.63
CA SER A 10 10.02 -16.41 -11.43
C SER A 10 9.07 -15.23 -11.63
N ALA A 11 8.82 -14.41 -10.59
CA ALA A 11 8.02 -13.20 -10.74
C ALA A 11 8.73 -12.15 -11.61
N GLY A 12 10.06 -12.06 -11.54
CA GLY A 12 10.85 -11.18 -12.41
C GLY A 12 10.78 -11.60 -13.88
N ILE A 13 10.79 -12.90 -14.17
CA ILE A 13 10.52 -13.42 -15.52
C ILE A 13 9.10 -13.05 -15.95
N GLY A 14 8.11 -13.20 -15.05
CA GLY A 14 6.73 -12.76 -15.29
C GLY A 14 6.62 -11.27 -15.63
N ALA A 15 7.32 -10.41 -14.87
CA ALA A 15 7.37 -8.96 -15.07
C ALA A 15 7.92 -8.55 -16.44
N LEU A 16 8.80 -9.37 -17.02
CA LEU A 16 9.39 -9.15 -18.35
C LEU A 16 8.50 -9.63 -19.51
N THR A 17 7.42 -10.37 -19.23
CA THR A 17 6.45 -10.76 -20.25
C THR A 17 5.58 -9.58 -20.69
N THR A 18 4.85 -9.76 -21.79
CA THR A 18 3.91 -8.75 -22.28
C THR A 18 2.83 -8.48 -21.20
N PRO A 19 2.62 -7.21 -20.78
CA PRO A 19 1.59 -6.90 -19.80
C PRO A 19 0.20 -7.32 -20.31
N ALA A 20 -0.50 -8.13 -19.51
CA ALA A 20 -1.85 -8.60 -19.80
C ALA A 20 -2.86 -8.27 -18.69
N ALA A 21 -2.38 -7.79 -17.53
CA ALA A 21 -3.23 -7.50 -16.38
C ALA A 21 -4.16 -6.31 -16.66
N GLN A 22 -5.42 -6.42 -16.24
CA GLN A 22 -6.48 -5.46 -16.58
C GLN A 22 -6.11 -4.03 -16.17
N ASP A 23 -5.77 -3.81 -14.89
CA ASP A 23 -5.52 -2.46 -14.39
C ASP A 23 -4.21 -1.86 -14.95
N ALA A 24 -3.25 -2.73 -15.28
CA ALA A 24 -2.03 -2.33 -15.97
C ALA A 24 -2.34 -1.72 -17.34
N LEU A 25 -3.27 -2.33 -18.08
CA LEU A 25 -3.69 -1.86 -19.40
C LEU A 25 -4.67 -0.69 -19.33
N VAL A 26 -5.54 -0.66 -18.32
CA VAL A 26 -6.56 0.38 -18.16
C VAL A 26 -5.95 1.71 -17.74
N HIS A 27 -5.03 1.73 -16.78
CA HIS A 27 -4.49 2.99 -16.26
C HIS A 27 -3.01 2.98 -15.87
N HIS A 28 -2.48 1.93 -15.23
CA HIS A 28 -1.12 2.04 -14.68
C HIS A 28 -0.03 2.18 -15.75
N LEU A 29 -0.17 1.55 -16.92
CA LEU A 29 0.75 1.74 -18.05
C LEU A 29 0.19 2.62 -19.17
N SER A 30 -1.13 2.73 -19.31
CA SER A 30 -1.74 3.58 -20.35
C SER A 30 -1.56 5.06 -20.04
N LEU A 31 -1.78 5.51 -18.80
CA LEU A 31 -1.63 6.92 -18.43
C LEU A 31 -0.19 7.41 -18.63
N PRO A 32 0.86 6.69 -18.13
CA PRO A 32 2.22 7.07 -18.44
C PRO A 32 2.55 7.12 -19.94
N LYS A 33 2.02 6.19 -20.74
CA LYS A 33 2.21 6.20 -22.21
C LYS A 33 1.62 7.46 -22.84
N ASP A 34 0.44 7.89 -22.40
CA ASP A 34 -0.18 9.11 -22.90
C ASP A 34 0.60 10.36 -22.49
N TYR A 35 1.13 10.39 -21.27
CA TYR A 35 2.02 11.48 -20.82
C TYR A 35 3.32 11.55 -21.63
N ILE A 36 3.92 10.40 -21.96
CA ILE A 36 5.11 10.32 -22.81
C ILE A 36 4.82 10.86 -24.21
N ARG A 37 3.72 10.42 -24.84
CA ARG A 37 3.32 10.88 -26.18
C ARG A 37 3.07 12.39 -26.22
N ALA A 38 2.52 12.94 -25.15
CA ALA A 38 2.23 14.36 -25.05
C ALA A 38 3.41 15.22 -24.60
N GLY A 39 4.49 14.61 -24.11
CA GLY A 39 5.63 15.31 -23.51
C GLY A 39 5.30 16.07 -22.21
N ARG A 40 4.14 15.78 -21.60
CA ARG A 40 3.66 16.44 -20.37
C ARG A 40 2.60 15.58 -19.70
N ILE A 41 2.36 15.84 -18.41
CA ILE A 41 1.21 15.26 -17.69
C ILE A 41 -0.07 15.86 -18.29
N LEU A 42 -1.02 15.00 -18.64
CA LEU A 42 -2.30 15.36 -19.27
C LEU A 42 -3.48 15.19 -18.30
N ASP A 43 -4.46 16.07 -18.47
CA ASP A 43 -5.79 15.88 -17.93
C ASP A 43 -6.61 14.96 -18.86
N LEU A 44 -7.11 13.84 -18.34
CA LEU A 44 -7.78 12.79 -19.11
C LEU A 44 -9.19 12.56 -18.56
N PRO A 45 -10.18 13.42 -18.92
CA PRO A 45 -11.48 13.48 -18.26
C PRO A 45 -12.33 12.22 -18.40
N TYR A 46 -12.11 11.41 -19.44
CA TYR A 46 -12.84 10.18 -19.69
C TYR A 46 -12.22 8.94 -19.02
N ASN A 47 -11.08 9.10 -18.33
CA ASN A 47 -10.47 8.05 -17.53
C ASN A 47 -10.26 8.56 -16.10
N TYR A 48 -11.21 8.27 -15.22
CA TYR A 48 -11.20 8.78 -13.84
C TYR A 48 -9.99 8.30 -13.02
N PHE A 49 -9.35 7.19 -13.43
CA PHE A 49 -8.11 6.71 -12.80
C PHE A 49 -6.96 7.72 -12.94
N SER A 50 -7.00 8.62 -13.93
CA SER A 50 -5.99 9.68 -14.12
C SER A 50 -5.89 10.65 -12.94
N TYR A 51 -6.93 10.72 -12.11
CA TYR A 51 -7.00 11.58 -10.94
C TYR A 51 -6.60 10.89 -9.63
N PHE A 52 -6.27 9.61 -9.66
CA PHE A 52 -5.67 8.95 -8.49
C PHE A 52 -4.24 9.44 -8.24
N PRO A 53 -3.75 9.33 -6.99
CA PRO A 53 -2.33 9.56 -6.69
C PRO A 53 -1.51 8.62 -7.57
N ALA A 54 -0.51 9.17 -8.26
CA ALA A 54 0.12 8.47 -9.38
C ALA A 54 1.65 8.31 -9.19
N ALA A 55 2.12 8.18 -7.94
CA ALA A 55 3.55 8.14 -7.65
C ALA A 55 4.25 6.93 -8.29
N MET A 56 3.62 5.75 -8.27
CA MET A 56 4.18 4.57 -8.91
C MET A 56 4.10 4.67 -10.44
N GLU A 57 3.04 5.27 -10.96
CA GLU A 57 2.85 5.52 -12.39
C GLU A 57 3.91 6.49 -12.94
N MET A 58 4.38 7.46 -12.15
CA MET A 58 5.54 8.26 -12.55
C MET A 58 6.82 7.43 -12.64
N LEU A 59 6.98 6.41 -11.80
CA LEU A 59 8.08 5.45 -11.95
C LEU A 59 7.89 4.57 -13.19
N PHE A 60 6.66 4.14 -13.50
CA PHE A 60 6.35 3.45 -14.74
C PHE A 60 6.67 4.27 -15.98
N LEU A 61 6.43 5.58 -15.95
CA LEU A 61 6.84 6.50 -17.02
C LEU A 61 8.34 6.38 -17.31
N TYR A 62 9.20 6.42 -16.28
CA TYR A 62 10.63 6.24 -16.46
C TYR A 62 10.99 4.85 -17.00
N GLY A 63 10.38 3.79 -16.48
CA GLY A 63 10.59 2.43 -16.99
C GLY A 63 10.23 2.29 -18.48
N LEU A 64 9.10 2.87 -18.88
CA LEU A 64 8.64 2.90 -20.27
C LEU A 64 9.61 3.65 -21.18
N LEU A 65 10.14 4.79 -20.75
CA LEU A 65 11.13 5.57 -21.52
C LEU A 65 12.46 4.83 -21.71
N VAL A 66 12.89 4.06 -20.72
CA VAL A 66 14.20 3.39 -20.73
C VAL A 66 14.16 2.09 -21.54
N CYS A 67 13.26 1.17 -21.19
CA CYS A 67 13.25 -0.19 -21.73
C CYS A 67 11.83 -0.75 -21.95
N GLY A 68 10.81 0.12 -22.00
CA GLY A 68 9.44 -0.29 -22.23
C GLY A 68 8.75 -0.92 -21.00
N ALA A 69 7.67 -1.65 -21.26
CA ALA A 69 6.74 -2.06 -20.20
C ALA A 69 7.35 -3.07 -19.21
N GLY A 70 8.24 -3.95 -19.65
CA GLY A 70 8.90 -4.90 -18.74
C GLY A 70 9.75 -4.18 -17.68
N MET A 71 10.46 -3.11 -18.06
CA MET A 71 11.23 -2.31 -17.11
C MET A 71 10.31 -1.52 -16.16
N ALA A 72 9.19 -1.00 -16.65
CA ALA A 72 8.18 -0.41 -15.79
C ALA A 72 7.71 -1.42 -14.72
N THR A 73 7.34 -2.64 -15.12
CA THR A 73 6.95 -3.69 -14.17
C THR A 73 8.08 -4.06 -13.20
N LEU A 74 9.33 -4.11 -13.66
CA LEU A 74 10.48 -4.39 -12.80
C LEU A 74 10.69 -3.32 -11.71
N LEU A 75 10.30 -2.07 -11.95
CA LEU A 75 10.30 -1.04 -10.90
C LEU A 75 9.27 -1.35 -9.80
N HIS A 76 8.09 -1.88 -10.14
CA HIS A 76 7.13 -2.35 -9.14
C HIS A 76 7.63 -3.61 -8.42
N HIS A 77 8.18 -4.57 -9.17
CA HIS A 77 8.81 -5.78 -8.65
C HIS A 77 9.87 -5.47 -7.59
N PHE A 78 10.68 -4.44 -7.83
CA PHE A 78 11.68 -3.95 -6.88
C PHE A 78 11.06 -3.61 -5.51
N PHE A 79 9.86 -3.03 -5.45
CA PHE A 79 9.21 -2.73 -4.17
C PHE A 79 8.79 -4.00 -3.40
N GLY A 80 8.51 -5.11 -4.07
CA GLY A 80 8.34 -6.42 -3.42
C GLY A 80 9.63 -6.88 -2.75
N VAL A 81 10.76 -6.80 -3.46
CA VAL A 81 12.09 -7.12 -2.93
C VAL A 81 12.50 -6.15 -1.80
N ALA A 82 12.24 -4.86 -1.97
CA ALA A 82 12.52 -3.84 -0.97
C ALA A 82 11.70 -4.05 0.30
N THR A 83 10.44 -4.49 0.18
CA THR A 83 9.60 -4.86 1.33
C THR A 83 10.17 -6.06 2.08
N PHE A 84 10.62 -7.09 1.36
CA PHE A 84 11.30 -8.23 1.98
C PHE A 84 12.51 -7.79 2.82
N PHE A 85 13.37 -6.92 2.27
CA PHE A 85 14.51 -6.39 3.01
C PHE A 85 14.12 -5.41 4.12
N ALA A 86 13.06 -4.63 3.96
CA ALA A 86 12.52 -3.77 5.00
C ALA A 86 12.08 -4.58 6.22
N ILE A 87 11.42 -5.73 6.02
CA ILE A 87 11.06 -6.65 7.13
C ILE A 87 12.33 -7.19 7.82
N LEU A 88 13.33 -7.63 7.07
CA LEU A 88 14.57 -8.18 7.62
C LEU A 88 15.41 -7.16 8.40
N ALA A 89 15.63 -5.99 7.80
CA ALA A 89 16.42 -4.91 8.37
C ALA A 89 15.66 -4.21 9.49
N GLY A 90 14.37 -3.91 9.27
CA GLY A 90 13.47 -3.33 10.26
C GLY A 90 13.37 -4.17 11.52
N GLY A 91 13.14 -5.48 11.37
CA GLY A 91 13.14 -6.39 12.51
C GLY A 91 14.46 -6.39 13.29
N LYS A 92 15.61 -6.15 12.64
CA LYS A 92 16.91 -6.03 13.33
C LYS A 92 16.90 -4.84 14.29
N TYR A 93 16.37 -3.71 13.82
CA TYR A 93 16.25 -2.50 14.64
C TYR A 93 15.32 -2.72 15.82
N LEU A 94 14.26 -3.51 15.64
CA LEU A 94 13.34 -3.92 16.71
C LEU A 94 13.87 -5.09 17.56
N GLN A 95 15.17 -5.41 17.47
CA GLN A 95 15.84 -6.46 18.25
C GLN A 95 15.23 -7.86 18.08
N VAL A 96 14.55 -8.11 16.95
CA VAL A 96 13.95 -9.41 16.65
C VAL A 96 15.01 -10.40 16.18
N GLY A 97 14.98 -11.62 16.71
CA GLY A 97 15.91 -12.70 16.33
C GLY A 97 15.90 -13.01 14.82
N LEU A 98 17.05 -13.43 14.27
CA LEU A 98 17.19 -13.68 12.82
C LEU A 98 16.17 -14.68 12.27
N ARG A 99 15.87 -15.74 13.02
CA ARG A 99 14.89 -16.77 12.60
C ARG A 99 13.50 -16.19 12.37
N SER A 100 12.99 -15.40 13.32
CA SER A 100 11.66 -14.77 13.20
C SER A 100 11.60 -13.75 12.08
N ARG A 101 12.69 -12.99 11.87
CA ARG A 101 12.81 -12.05 10.74
C ARG A 101 12.77 -12.77 9.40
N LEU A 102 13.56 -13.84 9.24
CA LEU A 102 13.56 -14.67 8.05
C LEU A 102 12.20 -15.32 7.82
N LEU A 103 11.54 -15.80 8.87
CA LEU A 103 10.21 -16.38 8.78
C LEU A 103 9.19 -15.35 8.30
N ALA A 104 9.14 -14.15 8.90
CA ALA A 104 8.21 -13.09 8.50
C ALA A 104 8.45 -12.62 7.05
N ALA A 105 9.71 -12.38 6.68
CA ALA A 105 10.05 -11.93 5.32
C ALA A 105 9.77 -13.04 4.28
N THR A 106 10.05 -14.30 4.61
CA THR A 106 9.70 -15.43 3.76
C THR A 106 8.19 -15.57 3.62
N ALA A 107 7.44 -15.48 4.73
CA ALA A 107 5.99 -15.56 4.74
C ALA A 107 5.36 -14.53 3.81
N PHE A 108 5.78 -13.26 3.91
CA PHE A 108 5.37 -12.19 3.00
C PHE A 108 5.63 -12.56 1.54
N LEU A 109 6.87 -12.92 1.21
CA LEU A 109 7.27 -13.14 -0.18
C LEU A 109 6.57 -14.37 -0.79
N THR A 110 6.24 -15.37 0.02
CA THR A 110 5.51 -16.57 -0.42
C THR A 110 3.98 -16.41 -0.48
N ILE A 111 3.45 -15.24 -0.15
CA ILE A 111 2.02 -14.94 -0.38
C ILE A 111 1.75 -15.02 -1.89
N PRO A 112 0.79 -15.83 -2.37
CA PRO A 112 0.48 -15.94 -3.80
C PRO A 112 0.17 -14.60 -4.47
N THR A 113 -0.58 -13.71 -3.79
CA THR A 113 -0.82 -12.35 -4.29
C THR A 113 0.47 -11.56 -4.46
N VAL A 114 1.44 -11.68 -3.55
CA VAL A 114 2.71 -10.93 -3.66
C VAL A 114 3.47 -11.36 -4.90
N TRP A 115 3.56 -12.67 -5.18
CA TRP A 115 4.20 -13.16 -6.41
C TRP A 115 3.50 -12.63 -7.68
N MET A 116 2.17 -12.62 -7.67
CA MET A 116 1.36 -12.12 -8.79
C MET A 116 1.57 -10.62 -9.01
N GLU A 117 1.49 -9.82 -7.95
CA GLU A 117 1.75 -8.38 -7.95
C GLU A 117 3.18 -8.05 -8.39
N MET A 118 4.17 -8.88 -8.01
CA MET A 118 5.56 -8.74 -8.44
C MET A 118 5.75 -9.01 -9.94
N SER A 119 4.76 -9.61 -10.60
CA SER A 119 4.77 -9.94 -12.04
C SER A 119 3.94 -8.96 -12.87
N TRP A 120 3.16 -8.08 -12.26
CA TRP A 120 2.25 -7.15 -12.93
C TRP A 120 2.60 -5.69 -12.65
N ALA A 121 2.33 -4.81 -13.62
CA ALA A 121 2.52 -3.37 -13.48
C ALA A 121 1.37 -2.74 -12.69
N TYR A 122 1.23 -3.16 -11.44
CA TYR A 122 0.29 -2.64 -10.44
C TYR A 122 1.02 -1.73 -9.46
N ILE A 123 0.40 -1.33 -8.35
CA ILE A 123 0.98 -0.34 -7.43
C ILE A 123 1.02 -0.80 -5.97
N ASP A 124 0.43 -1.96 -5.69
CA ASP A 124 0.13 -2.39 -4.33
C ASP A 124 1.38 -2.80 -3.54
N LEU A 125 2.47 -3.24 -4.19
CA LEU A 125 3.74 -3.50 -3.51
C LEU A 125 4.49 -2.22 -3.14
N THR A 126 4.35 -1.16 -3.94
CA THR A 126 4.86 0.17 -3.59
C THR A 126 4.12 0.71 -2.37
N LEU A 127 2.79 0.58 -2.34
CA LEU A 127 1.99 0.89 -1.15
C LEU A 127 2.44 0.05 0.05
N THR A 128 2.58 -1.27 -0.13
CA THR A 128 2.98 -2.20 0.94
C THR A 128 4.35 -1.83 1.52
N PHE A 129 5.30 -1.46 0.67
CA PHE A 129 6.62 -1.00 1.10
C PHE A 129 6.54 0.23 1.99
N TYR A 130 5.84 1.27 1.55
CA TYR A 130 5.70 2.51 2.32
C TYR A 130 4.93 2.32 3.63
N ILE A 131 3.87 1.51 3.64
CA ILE A 131 3.18 1.15 4.89
C ILE A 131 4.09 0.35 5.83
N THR A 132 4.88 -0.59 5.30
CA THR A 132 5.85 -1.36 6.09
C THR A 132 6.90 -0.44 6.72
N LEU A 133 7.50 0.46 5.94
CA LEU A 133 8.45 1.45 6.44
C LEU A 133 7.83 2.37 7.49
N SER A 134 6.60 2.83 7.26
CA SER A 134 5.85 3.65 8.21
C SER A 134 5.71 2.93 9.56
N MET A 135 5.21 1.69 9.55
CA MET A 135 5.04 0.91 10.78
C MET A 135 6.37 0.62 11.49
N LEU A 136 7.42 0.29 10.75
CA LEU A 136 8.76 0.09 11.33
C LEU A 136 9.30 1.37 11.96
N ALA A 137 9.12 2.52 11.32
CA ALA A 137 9.53 3.82 11.85
C ALA A 137 8.72 4.22 13.09
N LEU A 138 7.41 3.96 13.11
CA LEU A 138 6.56 4.16 14.29
C LEU A 138 7.03 3.31 15.47
N LEU A 139 7.27 2.02 15.26
CA LEU A 139 7.76 1.12 16.29
C LEU A 139 9.15 1.55 16.79
N ARG A 140 10.02 2.02 15.89
CA ARG A 140 11.35 2.45 16.29
C ARG A 140 11.34 3.79 17.03
N TRP A 141 10.45 4.71 16.66
CA TRP A 141 10.18 5.92 17.43
C TRP A 141 9.64 5.58 18.83
N ARG A 142 8.71 4.62 18.93
CA ARG A 142 8.17 4.13 20.20
C ARG A 142 9.28 3.61 21.13
N GLU A 143 10.27 2.89 20.61
CA GLU A 143 11.35 2.34 21.43
C GLU A 143 12.42 3.38 21.80
N THR A 144 12.82 4.21 20.84
CA THR A 144 14.00 5.10 20.99
C THR A 144 13.67 6.52 21.43
N LYS A 145 12.41 6.94 21.28
CA LYS A 145 11.95 8.34 21.44
C LYS A 145 12.60 9.34 20.48
N ASP A 146 13.37 8.86 19.51
CA ASP A 146 14.04 9.71 18.54
C ASP A 146 13.03 10.23 17.50
N PHE A 147 12.97 11.56 17.41
CA PHE A 147 12.03 12.28 16.58
C PHE A 147 12.25 12.07 15.08
N ALA A 148 13.46 11.71 14.65
CA ALA A 148 13.74 11.41 13.25
C ALA A 148 12.87 10.24 12.73
N TRP A 149 12.64 9.22 13.57
CA TRP A 149 11.77 8.10 13.23
C TRP A 149 10.30 8.50 13.13
N CYS A 150 9.84 9.45 13.96
CA CYS A 150 8.50 10.04 13.82
C CYS A 150 8.36 10.79 12.50
N CYS A 151 9.39 11.51 12.07
CA CYS A 151 9.41 12.19 10.77
C CYS A 151 9.40 11.18 9.61
N LEU A 152 10.20 10.11 9.70
CA LEU A 152 10.23 9.03 8.70
C LEU A 152 8.88 8.31 8.61
N PHE A 153 8.19 8.12 9.73
CA PHE A 153 6.82 7.61 9.76
C PHE A 153 5.88 8.47 8.91
N GLY A 154 5.89 9.80 9.10
CA GLY A 154 5.12 10.74 8.29
C GLY A 154 5.52 10.74 6.81
N PHE A 155 6.83 10.69 6.51
CA PHE A 155 7.31 10.62 5.13
C PHE A 155 6.83 9.36 4.42
N ALA A 156 6.93 8.20 5.07
CA ALA A 156 6.50 6.93 4.51
C ALA A 156 4.97 6.87 4.34
N LEU A 157 4.19 7.41 5.28
CA LEU A 157 2.74 7.58 5.08
C LEU A 157 2.42 8.48 3.88
N GLY A 158 3.19 9.55 3.68
CA GLY A 158 3.07 10.41 2.51
C GLY A 158 3.32 9.66 1.21
N GLY A 159 4.33 8.79 1.16
CA GLY A 159 4.60 7.90 0.03
C GLY A 159 3.47 6.90 -0.23
N ALA A 160 2.93 6.29 0.82
CA ALA A 160 1.77 5.40 0.72
C ALA A 160 0.53 6.14 0.19
N LEU A 161 0.25 7.33 0.71
CA LEU A 161 -0.88 8.17 0.26
C LEU A 161 -0.71 8.65 -1.18
N SER A 162 0.54 8.91 -1.59
CA SER A 162 0.90 9.25 -2.97
C SER A 162 0.75 8.07 -3.94
N THR A 163 0.59 6.85 -3.42
CA THR A 163 0.39 5.63 -4.20
C THR A 163 -1.10 5.28 -4.27
N LYS A 164 -1.83 5.28 -3.15
CA LYS A 164 -3.25 4.86 -3.14
C LYS A 164 -4.04 5.61 -2.06
N TYR A 165 -5.23 6.10 -2.43
CA TYR A 165 -6.13 6.80 -1.50
C TYR A 165 -6.61 5.94 -0.33
N THR A 166 -6.58 4.61 -0.44
CA THR A 166 -6.94 3.72 0.66
C THR A 166 -6.06 3.93 1.90
N THR A 167 -4.88 4.54 1.75
CA THR A 167 -4.05 4.99 2.87
C THR A 167 -4.76 6.00 3.78
N LEU A 168 -5.75 6.75 3.29
CA LEU A 168 -6.55 7.66 4.13
C LEU A 168 -7.32 6.89 5.22
N PHE A 169 -7.70 5.63 4.98
CA PHE A 169 -8.30 4.78 6.02
C PHE A 169 -7.30 4.47 7.14
N VAL A 170 -6.01 4.28 6.81
CA VAL A 170 -4.94 4.16 7.81
C VAL A 170 -4.80 5.46 8.60
N GLY A 171 -4.99 6.61 7.94
CA GLY A 171 -5.00 7.94 8.55
C GLY A 171 -5.96 8.11 9.73
N VAL A 172 -7.04 7.31 9.81
CA VAL A 172 -7.95 7.30 10.98
C VAL A 172 -7.29 6.67 12.20
N ILE A 173 -6.46 5.64 12.00
CA ILE A 173 -5.79 4.89 13.07
C ILE A 173 -4.51 5.61 13.52
N VAL A 174 -3.87 6.38 12.63
CA VAL A 174 -2.59 7.08 12.90
C VAL A 174 -2.63 7.98 14.15
N PRO A 175 -3.62 8.87 14.35
CA PRO A 175 -3.72 9.66 15.58
C PRO A 175 -3.77 8.80 16.84
N LEU A 176 -4.49 7.67 16.80
CA LEU A 176 -4.60 6.75 17.92
C LEU A 176 -3.26 6.09 18.24
N LEU A 177 -2.50 5.70 17.21
CA LEU A 177 -1.16 5.14 17.37
C LEU A 177 -0.17 6.16 17.95
N ILE A 178 -0.21 7.41 17.47
CA ILE A 178 0.61 8.49 18.02
C ILE A 178 0.27 8.72 19.50
N LEU A 179 -1.02 8.84 19.83
CA LEU A 179 -1.46 9.02 21.22
C LEU A 179 -1.05 7.84 22.12
N PHE A 180 -1.13 6.61 21.61
CA PHE A 180 -0.67 5.42 22.31
C PHE A 180 0.83 5.51 22.64
N VAL A 181 1.67 5.84 21.66
CA VAL A 181 3.12 6.00 21.86
C VAL A 181 3.42 7.14 22.86
N LEU A 182 2.73 8.28 22.75
CA LEU A 182 2.91 9.40 23.68
C LEU A 182 2.51 9.02 25.12
N LYS A 183 1.46 8.21 25.29
CA LYS A 183 1.05 7.70 26.59
C LYS A 183 2.15 6.84 27.21
N GLU A 184 2.75 5.93 26.45
CA GLU A 184 3.88 5.12 26.92
C GLU A 184 5.12 5.95 27.23
N HIS A 185 5.39 6.99 26.44
CA HIS A 185 6.50 7.92 26.70
C HIS A 185 6.24 8.85 27.88
N LYS A 186 5.03 8.84 28.45
CA LYS A 186 4.55 9.81 29.46
C LYS A 186 4.63 11.26 28.95
N GLN A 187 4.45 11.47 27.64
CA GLN A 187 4.53 12.76 26.94
C GLN A 187 3.15 13.24 26.44
N THR A 188 2.13 13.19 27.30
CA THR A 188 0.73 13.52 26.93
C THR A 188 0.37 15.00 27.10
N THR A 189 1.35 15.89 27.25
CA THR A 189 1.10 17.34 27.29
C THR A 189 0.50 17.84 25.97
N PHE A 190 -0.37 18.84 26.01
CA PHE A 190 -1.00 19.40 24.81
C PHE A 190 0.02 19.81 23.74
N LYS A 191 1.13 20.44 24.14
CA LYS A 191 2.22 20.83 23.23
C LYS A 191 2.90 19.63 22.57
N ALA A 192 3.12 18.54 23.30
CA ALA A 192 3.69 17.32 22.75
C ALA A 192 2.71 16.68 21.76
N VAL A 193 1.44 16.51 22.14
CA VAL A 193 0.40 15.97 21.26
C VAL A 193 0.32 16.77 19.95
N LEU A 194 0.28 18.11 20.03
CA LEU A 194 0.31 18.94 18.83
C LEU A 194 1.56 18.70 17.98
N LYS A 195 2.76 18.73 18.57
CA LYS A 195 4.01 18.49 17.82
C LYS A 195 3.98 17.15 17.08
N TYR A 196 3.65 16.07 17.78
CA TYR A 196 3.71 14.71 17.23
C TYR A 196 2.53 14.37 16.32
N MET A 197 1.45 15.14 16.32
CA MET A 197 0.40 15.03 15.29
C MET A 197 0.71 15.89 14.06
N PHE A 198 1.03 17.17 14.27
CA PHE A 198 1.18 18.13 13.17
C PHE A 198 2.45 17.93 12.37
N VAL A 199 3.58 17.54 12.97
CA VAL A 199 4.82 17.38 12.19
C VAL A 199 4.75 16.19 11.22
N PRO A 200 4.51 14.94 11.66
CA PRO A 200 4.39 13.83 10.71
C PRO A 200 3.17 13.97 9.79
N GLY A 201 2.07 14.57 10.26
CA GLY A 201 0.91 14.89 9.41
C GLY A 201 1.25 15.91 8.32
N GLY A 202 1.98 16.97 8.67
CA GLY A 202 2.48 17.97 7.72
C GLY A 202 3.45 17.38 6.70
N ILE A 203 4.36 16.50 7.13
CA ILE A 203 5.26 15.78 6.20
C ILE A 203 4.44 14.88 5.26
N THR A 204 3.49 14.11 5.79
CA THR A 204 2.58 13.26 4.99
C THR A 204 1.87 14.09 3.91
N PHE A 205 1.32 15.23 4.31
CA PHE A 205 0.65 16.16 3.42
C PHE A 205 1.59 16.70 2.35
N LEU A 206 2.78 17.21 2.72
CA LEU A 206 3.73 17.79 1.77
C LEU A 206 4.21 16.78 0.73
N VAL A 207 4.50 15.53 1.14
CA VAL A 207 4.95 14.48 0.21
C VAL A 207 3.86 14.12 -0.80
N SER A 208 2.59 14.14 -0.38
CA SER A 208 1.45 13.75 -1.22
C SER A 208 0.73 14.93 -1.90
N LEU A 209 1.14 16.17 -1.58
CA LEU A 209 0.47 17.41 -1.95
C LEU A 209 0.20 17.54 -3.44
N VAL A 210 1.18 17.15 -4.26
CA VAL A 210 1.14 17.32 -5.72
C VAL A 210 -0.11 16.69 -6.34
N TRP A 211 -0.58 15.56 -5.81
CA TRP A 211 -1.73 14.83 -6.34
C TRP A 211 -3.05 15.53 -6.03
N PHE A 212 -3.19 16.07 -4.82
CA PHE A 212 -4.40 16.79 -4.41
C PHE A 212 -4.48 18.15 -5.09
N VAL A 213 -3.36 18.89 -5.17
CA VAL A 213 -3.31 20.20 -5.85
C VAL A 213 -3.65 20.04 -7.33
N ARG A 214 -3.08 19.03 -7.99
CA ARG A 214 -3.41 18.69 -9.38
C ARG A 214 -4.92 18.50 -9.56
N ASN A 215 -5.56 17.75 -8.66
CA ASN A 215 -7.00 17.51 -8.75
C ASN A 215 -7.82 18.78 -8.46
N VAL A 216 -7.40 19.66 -7.54
CA VAL A 216 -8.05 20.97 -7.38
C VAL A 216 -8.00 21.78 -8.66
N ILE A 217 -6.83 21.85 -9.31
CA ILE A 217 -6.64 22.62 -10.55
C ILE A 217 -7.49 22.06 -11.70
N TRP A 218 -7.53 20.73 -11.85
CA TRP A 218 -8.21 20.09 -12.98
C TRP A 218 -9.71 19.93 -12.76
N THR A 219 -10.12 19.63 -11.53
CA THR A 219 -11.49 19.16 -11.26
C THR A 219 -12.21 19.97 -10.17
N ASN A 220 -11.61 21.02 -9.59
CA ASN A 220 -12.13 21.72 -8.41
C ASN A 220 -12.39 20.84 -7.17
N ASN A 221 -11.87 19.61 -7.15
CA ASN A 221 -12.07 18.65 -6.07
C ASN A 221 -10.73 17.98 -5.72
N PRO A 222 -10.18 18.19 -4.50
CA PRO A 222 -8.88 17.64 -4.12
C PRO A 222 -8.86 16.10 -4.07
N LEU A 223 -10.01 15.48 -3.81
CA LEU A 223 -10.18 14.04 -3.62
C LEU A 223 -10.93 13.37 -4.78
N PHE A 224 -10.99 14.03 -5.93
CA PHE A 224 -11.60 13.48 -7.13
C PHE A 224 -10.98 12.10 -7.45
N PRO A 225 -11.80 11.09 -7.83
CA PRO A 225 -13.22 11.11 -8.21
C PRO A 225 -14.22 10.91 -7.06
N PHE A 226 -13.77 11.01 -5.80
CA PHE A 226 -14.60 10.78 -4.62
C PHE A 226 -15.18 12.08 -4.05
N LEU A 227 -16.10 11.93 -3.09
CA LEU A 227 -16.68 13.02 -2.32
C LEU A 227 -17.32 14.14 -3.16
N LEU A 228 -17.94 13.80 -4.29
CA LEU A 228 -18.60 14.76 -5.19
C LEU A 228 -19.75 15.56 -4.53
N ASN A 229 -20.33 15.03 -3.45
CA ASN A 229 -21.35 15.73 -2.65
C ASN A 229 -20.75 16.81 -1.72
N VAL A 230 -19.45 16.73 -1.42
CA VAL A 230 -18.75 17.67 -0.52
C VAL A 230 -17.94 18.67 -1.35
N PHE A 231 -17.24 18.16 -2.37
CA PHE A 231 -16.44 18.95 -3.30
C PHE A 231 -17.02 18.77 -4.71
N PRO A 232 -17.78 19.75 -5.22
CA PRO A 232 -18.28 19.72 -6.59
C PRO A 232 -17.13 19.59 -7.59
N SER A 233 -17.41 18.96 -8.74
CA SER A 233 -16.43 18.83 -9.81
C SER A 233 -16.97 19.40 -11.12
N ASN A 234 -16.09 20.02 -11.91
CA ASN A 234 -16.35 20.46 -13.29
C ASN A 234 -15.96 19.38 -14.33
N ASN A 235 -15.58 18.18 -13.90
CA ASN A 235 -15.22 17.09 -14.81
C ASN A 235 -16.44 16.60 -15.61
N ILE A 236 -16.25 16.43 -16.92
CA ILE A 236 -17.33 16.04 -17.85
C ILE A 236 -17.49 14.52 -18.04
N GLY A 237 -16.47 13.72 -17.70
CA GLY A 237 -16.46 12.28 -17.91
C GLY A 237 -16.86 11.46 -16.67
N TRP A 238 -17.01 12.11 -15.52
CA TRP A 238 -17.31 11.45 -14.26
C TRP A 238 -18.19 12.31 -13.34
N ASP A 239 -19.33 11.75 -12.96
CA ASP A 239 -20.37 12.40 -12.17
C ASP A 239 -20.74 11.57 -10.92
N ALA A 240 -21.65 12.11 -10.11
CA ALA A 240 -22.09 11.47 -8.87
C ALA A 240 -22.81 10.13 -9.10
N GLU A 241 -23.51 9.97 -10.23
CA GLU A 241 -24.21 8.73 -10.57
C GLU A 241 -23.21 7.62 -10.89
N ARG A 242 -22.24 7.88 -11.78
CA ARG A 242 -21.15 6.95 -12.12
C ARG A 242 -20.32 6.56 -10.89
N ALA A 243 -20.04 7.53 -10.02
CA ALA A 243 -19.36 7.27 -8.75
C ALA A 243 -20.16 6.32 -7.87
N ALA A 244 -21.47 6.54 -7.72
CA ALA A 244 -22.36 5.68 -6.95
C ALA A 244 -22.46 4.27 -7.56
N THR A 245 -22.62 4.15 -8.88
CA THR A 245 -22.64 2.86 -9.58
C THR A 245 -21.34 2.08 -9.38
N THR A 246 -20.19 2.76 -9.43
CA THR A 246 -18.89 2.13 -9.21
C THR A 246 -18.75 1.60 -7.79
N LEU A 247 -19.22 2.34 -6.79
CA LEU A 247 -19.26 1.85 -5.41
C LEU A 247 -20.17 0.61 -5.25
N VAL A 248 -21.29 0.55 -5.98
CA VAL A 248 -22.16 -0.64 -6.02
C VAL A 248 -21.46 -1.83 -6.68
N ILE A 249 -20.64 -1.61 -7.72
CA ILE A 249 -19.86 -2.70 -8.33
C ILE A 249 -18.79 -3.18 -7.34
N LEU A 250 -18.03 -2.25 -6.74
CA LEU A 250 -16.98 -2.57 -5.77
C LEU A 250 -17.53 -3.28 -4.53
N SER A 251 -18.77 -2.97 -4.13
CA SER A 251 -19.41 -3.62 -2.97
C SER A 251 -19.79 -5.08 -3.21
N ARG A 252 -19.79 -5.57 -4.46
CA ARG A 252 -20.04 -6.99 -4.77
C ARG A 252 -18.86 -7.90 -4.46
N TYR A 253 -17.64 -7.38 -4.50
CA TYR A 253 -16.44 -8.18 -4.25
C TYR A 253 -16.34 -8.63 -2.79
N GLY A 254 -15.90 -9.87 -2.60
CA GLY A 254 -15.61 -10.47 -1.30
C GLY A 254 -16.79 -11.20 -0.64
N GLY A 255 -17.90 -11.38 -1.37
CA GLY A 255 -19.08 -12.10 -0.90
C GLY A 255 -19.76 -11.43 0.29
N ASP A 256 -20.26 -12.23 1.22
CA ASP A 256 -20.93 -11.75 2.44
C ASP A 256 -19.99 -10.97 3.36
N LYS A 257 -20.53 -9.89 3.94
CA LYS A 257 -19.81 -8.90 4.76
C LYS A 257 -20.42 -8.76 6.16
N SER A 258 -20.83 -9.88 6.75
CA SER A 258 -21.26 -9.91 8.15
C SER A 258 -20.05 -9.77 9.10
N PHE A 259 -20.33 -9.52 10.38
CA PHE A 259 -19.28 -9.48 11.41
C PHE A 259 -18.44 -10.77 11.44
N LEU A 260 -19.08 -11.94 11.30
CA LEU A 260 -18.37 -13.23 11.28
C LEU A 260 -17.46 -13.35 10.05
N ASP A 261 -17.86 -12.79 8.91
CA ASP A 261 -17.06 -12.85 7.69
C ASP A 261 -15.76 -12.05 7.83
N TYR A 262 -15.83 -10.89 8.49
CA TYR A 262 -14.64 -10.10 8.83
C TYR A 262 -13.76 -10.79 9.87
N LEU A 263 -14.35 -11.44 10.88
CA LEU A 263 -13.59 -12.19 11.89
C LEU A 263 -12.85 -13.39 11.25
N LEU A 264 -13.49 -14.06 10.30
CA LEU A 264 -12.92 -15.21 9.58
C LEU A 264 -12.07 -14.80 8.37
N LEU A 265 -11.88 -13.50 8.13
CA LEU A 265 -11.21 -13.00 6.92
C LEU A 265 -9.82 -13.61 6.69
N PRO A 266 -8.92 -13.74 7.69
CA PRO A 266 -7.62 -14.39 7.48
C PRO A 266 -7.74 -15.83 6.97
N PHE A 267 -8.72 -16.59 7.48
CA PHE A 267 -9.01 -17.94 7.02
C PHE A 267 -9.60 -17.93 5.60
N LYS A 268 -10.58 -17.08 5.34
CA LYS A 268 -11.19 -16.95 4.00
C LYS A 268 -10.15 -16.58 2.94
N LEU A 269 -9.26 -15.62 3.21
CA LEU A 269 -8.18 -15.21 2.31
C LEU A 269 -7.11 -16.30 2.12
N SER A 270 -6.95 -17.20 3.09
CA SER A 270 -5.96 -18.28 3.02
C SER A 270 -6.45 -19.50 2.26
N PHE A 271 -7.74 -19.83 2.35
CA PHE A 271 -8.29 -21.10 1.86
C PHE A 271 -9.40 -20.95 0.80
N LEU A 272 -10.21 -19.88 0.88
CA LEU A 272 -11.41 -19.71 0.06
C LEU A 272 -11.26 -18.67 -1.06
N ALA A 273 -10.28 -17.77 -0.97
CA ALA A 273 -10.02 -16.75 -1.99
C ALA A 273 -9.74 -17.36 -3.37
N ARG A 274 -10.21 -16.68 -4.42
CA ARG A 274 -10.11 -17.09 -5.83
C ARG A 274 -9.98 -15.82 -6.68
N TYR A 275 -9.00 -15.82 -7.59
CA TYR A 275 -8.90 -14.78 -8.62
C TYR A 275 -10.10 -14.85 -9.57
N GLU A 276 -10.43 -13.72 -10.20
CA GLU A 276 -11.49 -13.61 -11.22
C GLU A 276 -12.90 -14.01 -10.73
N SER A 277 -13.13 -13.95 -9.41
CA SER A 277 -14.46 -14.12 -8.81
C SER A 277 -14.87 -12.83 -8.09
N ASP A 278 -16.16 -12.50 -8.18
CA ASP A 278 -16.81 -11.44 -7.38
C ASP A 278 -17.31 -11.99 -6.03
N GLN A 279 -17.80 -13.23 -6.01
CA GLN A 279 -18.27 -13.91 -4.80
C GLN A 279 -17.15 -14.21 -3.79
N TYR A 280 -15.93 -14.44 -4.27
CA TYR A 280 -14.76 -14.68 -3.41
C TYR A 280 -13.81 -13.47 -3.39
N TYR A 281 -12.92 -13.47 -2.41
CA TYR A 281 -11.86 -12.48 -2.33
C TYR A 281 -10.84 -12.71 -3.45
N GLN A 282 -10.44 -11.62 -4.12
CA GLN A 282 -9.45 -11.66 -5.18
C GLN A 282 -8.00 -11.66 -4.69
N GLY A 283 -7.77 -11.46 -3.38
CA GLY A 283 -6.44 -11.58 -2.78
C GLY A 283 -6.27 -12.93 -2.09
N ILE A 284 -5.28 -13.72 -2.51
CA ILE A 284 -4.92 -15.00 -1.88
C ILE A 284 -3.68 -14.81 -1.00
N ILE A 285 -3.86 -14.97 0.31
CA ILE A 285 -2.76 -14.90 1.29
C ILE A 285 -2.03 -16.26 1.38
N GLY A 286 -2.77 -17.36 1.24
CA GLY A 286 -2.24 -18.72 1.30
C GLY A 286 -1.98 -19.26 2.71
N ALA A 287 -1.96 -20.58 2.84
CA ALA A 287 -1.90 -21.27 4.12
C ALA A 287 -0.59 -21.04 4.89
N PHE A 288 0.54 -20.87 4.20
CA PHE A 288 1.83 -20.67 4.88
C PHE A 288 1.82 -19.44 5.79
N TYR A 289 1.24 -18.32 5.32
CA TYR A 289 1.15 -17.10 6.10
C TYR A 289 0.33 -17.28 7.39
N ILE A 290 -0.84 -17.92 7.33
CA ILE A 290 -1.66 -18.13 8.54
C ILE A 290 -0.99 -19.07 9.54
N PHE A 291 -0.26 -20.09 9.07
CA PHE A 291 0.52 -20.96 9.96
C PHE A 291 1.65 -20.20 10.66
N THR A 292 2.29 -19.24 10.02
CA THR A 292 3.31 -18.42 10.69
C THR A 292 2.73 -17.57 11.83
N LEU A 293 1.51 -17.04 11.65
CA LEU A 293 0.80 -16.33 12.73
C LEU A 293 0.44 -17.25 13.88
N PHE A 294 0.01 -18.48 13.58
CA PHE A 294 -0.33 -19.48 14.59
C PHE A 294 0.90 -19.92 15.40
N ILE A 295 2.04 -20.17 14.74
CA ILE A 295 3.31 -20.48 15.41
C ILE A 295 3.73 -19.32 16.32
N PHE A 296 3.59 -18.08 15.86
CA PHE A 296 3.92 -16.90 16.66
C PHE A 296 2.99 -16.77 17.89
N PHE A 297 1.70 -17.02 17.71
CA PHE A 297 0.72 -16.98 18.80
C PHE A 297 0.99 -18.07 19.85
N ILE A 298 1.26 -19.30 19.42
CA ILE A 298 1.67 -20.40 20.32
C ILE A 298 2.96 -20.05 21.06
N TYR A 299 3.97 -19.55 20.36
CA TYR A 299 5.22 -19.13 20.98
C TYR A 299 4.96 -18.08 22.08
N PHE A 300 4.10 -17.09 21.81
CA PHE A 300 3.77 -16.07 22.81
C PHE A 300 2.97 -16.62 24.01
N LEU A 301 2.10 -17.61 23.81
CA LEU A 301 1.32 -18.23 24.89
C LEU A 301 2.16 -19.13 25.79
N PHE A 302 3.13 -19.86 25.24
CA PHE A 302 3.85 -20.92 25.96
C PHE A 302 5.30 -20.54 26.35
N TYR A 303 5.86 -19.47 25.79
CA TYR A 303 7.26 -19.07 26.02
C TYR A 303 7.41 -17.68 26.65
N LYS A 304 6.32 -17.13 27.22
CA LYS A 304 6.32 -15.85 27.94
C LYS A 304 6.36 -16.03 29.47
N GLU A 305 7.21 -16.94 29.93
CA GLU A 305 7.76 -16.94 31.27
C GLU A 305 9.28 -16.88 31.11
N ASP A 306 9.95 -16.01 31.87
CA ASP A 306 11.41 -15.80 31.97
C ASP A 306 12.10 -14.72 31.10
N THR A 307 11.59 -13.48 31.10
CA THR A 307 12.44 -12.27 30.98
C THR A 307 11.93 -11.12 31.84
#